data_AF-A0A8R1XW22-F1
#
_entry.id   AF-A0A8R1XW22-F1
#
_cell.length_a   1.000
_cell.length_b   1.000
_cell.length_c   1.000
_cell.angle_alpha   90.00
_cell.angle_beta   90.00
_cell.angle_gamma   90.00
#
_symmetry.space_group_name_H-M   'P 1'
#
loop_
_entity.id
_entity.type
_entity.pdbx_description
1 polymer ?
#
loop_
_entity_poly.entity_id
_entity_poly.type
_entity_poly.pdbx_seq_one_letter_code
_entity_poly.pdbx_strand_id
1 'polypeptide(L)'
;MGNLFGKQRPALPPISQQDQAILQLKNQRDKMKQYMKRNEKQMEREKELAKQLIKANKKDRALLILKRKKYQESMIEKMLQQLDKIERMVNDLEFAVIEQKVVEQLKHGNEVLKRMNQMISIDDIERIMDETKEAAEFQEEISSMLSGKLGEDDLEEVEKEFAELMEKEGELDLPEVSSEPLPTKIPEKIKERREGVALEAS
;
A
#
# COMPACT_ATOMS: atom_id res chain seq x y z
N MET A 1 37.55 8.82 45.38
CA MET A 1 38.02 8.42 44.03
C MET A 1 36.88 7.70 43.33
N GLY A 2 36.31 8.28 42.25
CA GLY A 2 35.41 7.65 41.24
C GLY A 2 34.12 7.01 41.77
N ASN A 3 32.92 7.48 41.42
CA ASN A 3 32.34 7.27 40.10
C ASN A 3 31.33 8.39 39.78
N LEU A 4 31.76 9.40 39.02
CA LEU A 4 30.91 10.49 38.51
C LEU A 4 30.59 10.33 37.00
N PHE A 5 30.62 9.12 36.47
CA PHE A 5 30.25 8.82 35.08
C PHE A 5 28.96 8.00 35.00
N GLY A 6 27.90 8.51 35.62
CA GLY A 6 26.53 8.07 35.34
C GLY A 6 26.01 8.80 34.10
N LYS A 7 26.55 8.53 32.92
CA LYS A 7 25.94 8.99 31.66
C LYS A 7 24.53 8.40 31.65
N GLN A 8 23.51 9.24 31.88
CA GLN A 8 22.10 8.84 31.83
C GLN A 8 21.91 8.13 30.50
N ARG A 9 21.68 6.82 30.56
CA ARG A 9 21.38 6.03 29.37
C ARG A 9 20.10 6.63 28.78
N PRO A 10 20.05 6.88 27.47
CA PRO A 10 18.83 7.41 26.86
C PRO A 10 17.67 6.51 27.24
N ALA A 11 16.57 7.12 27.69
CA ALA A 11 15.37 6.40 28.05
C ALA A 11 14.97 5.53 26.85
N LEU A 12 14.80 4.23 27.10
CA LEU A 12 14.33 3.30 26.07
C LEU A 12 13.00 3.85 25.52
N PRO A 13 12.76 3.78 24.21
CA PRO A 13 11.48 4.19 23.64
C PRO A 13 10.34 3.44 24.35
N PRO A 14 9.19 4.10 24.56
CA PRO A 14 8.03 3.44 25.16
C PRO A 14 7.65 2.23 24.32
N ILE A 15 7.43 1.10 24.99
CA ILE A 15 7.05 -0.16 24.36
C ILE A 15 5.73 0.06 23.60
N SER A 16 5.71 -0.25 22.31
CA SER A 16 4.48 -0.17 21.52
C SER A 16 3.47 -1.20 22.02
N GLN A 17 2.18 -0.91 21.91
CA GLN A 17 1.12 -1.90 22.16
C GLN A 17 1.32 -3.17 21.31
N GLN A 18 1.88 -3.01 20.11
CA GLN A 18 2.22 -4.11 19.21
C GLN A 18 3.36 -4.97 19.77
N ASP A 19 4.44 -4.35 20.26
CA ASP A 19 5.57 -5.05 20.88
C ASP A 19 5.13 -5.84 22.11
N GLN A 20 4.22 -5.26 22.90
CA GLN A 20 3.63 -5.94 24.05
C GLN A 20 2.82 -7.17 23.62
N ALA A 21 2.01 -7.06 22.56
CA ALA A 21 1.25 -8.18 22.02
C ALA A 21 2.18 -9.30 21.48
N ILE A 22 3.21 -8.94 20.71
CA ILE A 22 4.21 -9.88 20.20
C ILE A 22 4.93 -10.58 21.35
N LEU A 23 5.31 -9.85 22.41
CA LEU A 23 5.94 -10.41 23.60
C LEU A 23 5.02 -11.40 24.32
N GLN A 24 3.74 -11.07 24.48
CA GLN A 24 2.77 -11.98 25.09
C GLN A 24 2.60 -13.28 24.29
N LEU A 25 2.52 -13.17 22.96
CA LEU A 25 2.47 -14.33 22.06
C LEU A 25 3.73 -15.20 22.17
N LYS A 26 4.92 -14.58 22.17
CA LYS A 26 6.20 -15.28 22.34
C LYS A 26 6.28 -15.98 23.71
N ASN A 27 5.83 -15.33 24.78
CA ASN A 27 5.75 -15.93 26.11
C ASN A 27 4.79 -17.14 26.14
N GLN A 28 3.64 -17.04 25.47
CA GLN A 28 2.67 -18.14 25.38
C GLN A 28 3.26 -19.33 24.59
N ARG A 29 3.92 -19.05 23.47
CA ARG A 29 4.66 -20.06 22.67
C ARG A 29 5.66 -20.80 23.53
N ASP A 30 6.46 -20.09 24.32
CA ASP A 30 7.51 -20.69 25.14
C ASP A 30 6.92 -21.54 26.29
N LYS A 31 5.83 -21.09 26.91
CA LYS A 31 5.07 -21.90 27.89
C LYS A 31 4.53 -23.18 27.27
N MET A 32 3.97 -23.11 26.06
CA MET A 32 3.48 -24.29 25.34
C MET A 32 4.61 -25.27 25.03
N LYS A 33 5.77 -24.78 24.55
CA LYS A 33 6.97 -25.60 24.32
C LYS A 33 7.46 -26.29 25.60
N GLN A 34 7.47 -25.59 26.73
CA GLN A 34 7.82 -26.19 28.02
C GLN A 34 6.83 -27.27 28.45
N TYR A 35 5.53 -27.04 28.26
CA TYR A 35 4.50 -28.02 28.60
C TYR A 35 4.58 -29.27 27.71
N MET A 36 4.82 -29.11 26.39
CA MET A 36 5.08 -30.24 25.49
C MET A 36 6.27 -31.08 25.96
N LYS A 37 7.41 -30.45 26.25
CA LYS A 37 8.62 -31.16 26.73
C LYS A 37 8.37 -31.94 28.03
N ARG A 38 7.57 -31.39 28.96
CA ARG A 38 7.17 -32.08 30.19
C ARG A 38 6.28 -33.30 29.89
N ASN A 39 5.33 -33.16 28.98
CA ASN A 39 4.44 -34.25 28.57
C ASN A 39 5.18 -35.34 27.81
N GLU A 40 6.12 -35.01 26.92
CA GLU A 40 6.96 -36.00 26.24
C GLU A 40 7.75 -36.85 27.26
N LYS A 41 8.35 -36.21 28.27
CA LYS A 41 9.04 -36.93 29.37
C LYS A 41 8.08 -37.78 30.21
N GLN A 42 6.83 -37.35 30.38
CA GLN A 42 5.80 -38.15 31.05
C GLN A 42 5.40 -39.37 30.21
N MET A 43 5.26 -39.19 28.89
CA MET A 43 4.94 -40.28 27.96
C MET A 43 6.01 -41.36 27.91
N GLU A 44 7.30 -41.00 27.93
CA GLU A 44 8.38 -42.00 27.98
C GLU A 44 8.35 -42.81 29.29
N ARG A 45 8.10 -42.15 30.44
CA ARG A 45 7.90 -42.86 31.72
C ARG A 45 6.68 -43.78 31.68
N GLU A 46 5.58 -43.35 31.06
CA GLU A 46 4.37 -44.17 30.90
C GLU A 46 4.61 -45.38 29.99
N LYS A 47 5.40 -45.21 28.94
CA LYS A 47 5.82 -46.29 28.05
C LYS A 47 6.67 -47.33 28.79
N GLU A 48 7.61 -46.90 29.61
CA GLU A 48 8.40 -47.79 30.46
C GLU A 48 7.55 -48.52 31.50
N LEU A 49 6.64 -47.80 32.16
CA LEU A 49 5.74 -48.39 33.16
C LEU A 49 4.79 -49.40 32.51
N ALA A 50 4.28 -49.13 31.32
CA ALA A 50 3.48 -50.09 30.55
C ALA A 50 4.28 -51.36 30.24
N LYS A 51 5.55 -51.25 29.83
CA LYS A 51 6.44 -52.42 29.62
C LYS A 51 6.62 -53.24 30.90
N GLN A 52 6.80 -52.58 32.05
CA GLN A 52 6.94 -53.26 33.34
C GLN A 52 5.65 -53.99 33.74
N LEU A 53 4.48 -53.37 33.54
CA LEU A 53 3.18 -53.99 33.82
C LEU A 53 2.89 -55.20 32.93
N ILE A 54 3.31 -55.16 31.65
CA ILE A 54 3.21 -56.32 30.74
C ILE A 54 4.05 -57.48 31.27
N LYS A 55 5.29 -57.23 31.70
CA LYS A 55 6.15 -58.26 32.33
C LYS A 55 5.56 -58.82 33.61
N ALA A 56 4.87 -58.00 34.40
CA ALA A 56 4.17 -58.41 35.61
C ALA A 56 2.79 -59.08 35.35
N ASN A 57 2.47 -59.43 34.10
CA ASN A 57 1.19 -60.01 33.66
C ASN A 57 -0.06 -59.18 34.01
N LYS A 58 0.10 -57.85 34.23
CA LYS A 58 -0.99 -56.91 34.55
C LYS A 58 -1.45 -56.18 33.29
N LYS A 59 -2.01 -56.93 32.33
CA LYS A 59 -2.34 -56.44 30.98
C LYS A 59 -3.34 -55.28 30.97
N ASP A 60 -4.40 -55.35 31.78
CA ASP A 60 -5.44 -54.29 31.83
C ASP A 60 -4.88 -52.94 32.29
N ARG A 61 -3.99 -52.97 33.29
CA ARG A 61 -3.31 -51.76 33.79
C ARG A 61 -2.35 -51.20 32.76
N ALA A 62 -1.61 -52.06 32.05
CA ALA A 62 -0.72 -51.62 30.97
C ALA A 62 -1.52 -50.91 29.85
N LEU A 63 -2.66 -51.48 29.46
CA LEU A 63 -3.54 -50.92 28.45
C LEU A 63 -4.11 -49.55 28.86
N LEU A 64 -4.50 -49.38 30.14
CA LEU A 64 -4.95 -48.08 30.67
C LEU A 64 -3.87 -47.00 30.54
N ILE A 65 -2.61 -47.33 30.83
CA ILE A 65 -1.50 -46.39 30.73
C ILE A 65 -1.20 -46.04 29.27
N LEU A 66 -1.23 -47.02 28.36
CA LEU A 66 -1.07 -46.76 26.93
C LEU A 66 -2.20 -45.88 26.37
N LYS A 67 -3.44 -46.05 26.84
CA LYS A 67 -4.55 -45.14 26.51
C LYS A 67 -4.27 -43.70 27.00
N ARG A 68 -3.77 -43.55 28.22
CA ARG A 68 -3.38 -42.24 28.77
C ARG A 68 -2.25 -41.58 27.97
N LYS A 69 -1.23 -42.36 27.59
CA LYS A 69 -0.14 -41.91 26.70
C LYS A 69 -0.70 -41.42 25.36
N LYS A 70 -1.60 -42.18 24.72
CA LYS A 70 -2.22 -41.78 23.45
C LYS A 70 -3.04 -40.48 23.57
N TYR A 71 -3.70 -40.27 24.70
CA TYR A 71 -4.37 -39.00 24.97
C TYR A 71 -3.36 -37.84 25.08
N GLN A 72 -2.23 -38.03 25.78
CA GLN A 72 -1.16 -37.04 25.85
C GLN A 72 -0.58 -36.71 24.47
N GLU A 73 -0.39 -37.71 23.60
CA GLU A 73 0.01 -37.51 22.20
C GLU A 73 -0.97 -36.60 21.45
N SER A 74 -2.27 -36.88 21.54
CA SER A 74 -3.28 -36.04 20.89
C SER A 74 -3.31 -34.60 21.45
N MET A 75 -2.95 -34.40 22.72
CA MET A 75 -2.81 -33.05 23.28
C MET A 75 -1.57 -32.34 22.75
N ILE A 76 -0.46 -33.05 22.57
CA ILE A 76 0.76 -32.51 21.95
C ILE A 76 0.48 -32.10 20.50
N GLU A 77 -0.19 -32.93 19.71
CA GLU A 77 -0.59 -32.58 18.34
C GLU A 77 -1.44 -31.31 18.29
N LYS A 78 -2.44 -31.19 19.16
CA LYS A 78 -3.25 -29.95 19.27
C LYS A 78 -2.40 -28.75 19.65
N MET A 79 -1.41 -28.90 20.54
CA MET A 79 -0.53 -27.80 20.91
C MET A 79 0.42 -27.41 19.79
N LEU A 80 0.91 -28.36 18.99
CA LEU A 80 1.68 -28.05 17.78
C LEU A 80 0.85 -27.20 16.81
N GLN A 81 -0.41 -27.57 16.57
CA GLN A 81 -1.32 -26.75 15.76
C GLN A 81 -1.54 -25.34 16.35
N GLN A 82 -1.60 -25.21 17.68
CA GLN A 82 -1.71 -23.90 18.33
C GLN A 82 -0.42 -23.09 18.25
N LEU A 83 0.75 -23.74 18.30
CA LEU A 83 2.03 -23.09 18.09
C LEU A 83 2.13 -22.52 16.68
N ASP A 84 1.73 -23.28 15.66
CA ASP A 84 1.69 -22.79 14.28
C ASP A 84 0.77 -21.57 14.13
N LYS A 85 -0.36 -21.54 14.85
CA LYS A 85 -1.26 -20.38 14.88
C LYS A 85 -0.60 -19.18 15.53
N ILE A 86 0.10 -19.37 16.64
CA ILE A 86 0.82 -18.28 17.32
C ILE A 86 1.92 -17.72 16.42
N GLU A 87 2.68 -18.57 15.74
CA GLU A 87 3.73 -18.14 14.83
C GLU A 87 3.16 -17.34 13.64
N ARG A 88 2.03 -17.76 13.07
CA ARG A 88 1.30 -16.97 12.07
C ARG A 88 0.86 -15.61 12.62
N MET A 89 0.22 -15.58 13.79
CA MET A 89 -0.22 -14.30 14.40
C MET A 89 0.96 -13.35 14.69
N VAL A 90 2.12 -13.87 15.08
CA VAL A 90 3.33 -13.04 15.25
C VAL A 90 3.76 -12.44 13.93
N ASN A 91 3.82 -13.23 12.86
CA ASN A 91 4.19 -12.74 11.53
C ASN A 91 3.16 -11.73 10.99
N ASP A 92 1.87 -11.99 11.19
CA ASP A 92 0.79 -11.09 10.76
C ASP A 92 0.88 -9.74 11.50
N LEU A 93 1.18 -9.76 12.80
CA LEU A 93 1.42 -8.53 13.57
C LEU A 93 2.66 -7.78 13.09
N GLU A 94 3.76 -8.49 12.85
CA GLU A 94 5.00 -7.88 12.33
C GLU A 94 4.76 -7.27 10.94
N PHE A 95 3.96 -7.91 10.09
CA PHE A 95 3.55 -7.37 8.79
C PHE A 95 2.61 -6.17 8.93
N ALA A 96 1.64 -6.20 9.84
CA ALA A 96 0.76 -5.07 10.10
C ALA A 96 1.53 -3.81 10.54
N VAL A 97 2.66 -3.96 11.25
CA VAL A 97 3.56 -2.84 11.56
C VAL A 97 4.17 -2.24 10.29
N ILE A 98 4.55 -3.08 9.32
CA ILE A 98 5.07 -2.63 8.02
C ILE A 98 3.97 -1.92 7.23
N GLU A 99 2.77 -2.50 7.16
CA GLU A 99 1.62 -1.89 6.47
C GLU A 99 1.26 -0.53 7.07
N GLN A 100 1.26 -0.42 8.40
CA GLN A 100 1.03 0.86 9.08
C GLN A 100 2.09 1.90 8.65
N LYS A 101 3.38 1.52 8.62
CA LYS A 101 4.45 2.41 8.15
C LYS A 101 4.27 2.82 6.70
N VAL A 102 3.86 1.91 5.82
CA VAL A 102 3.56 2.23 4.41
C VAL A 102 2.44 3.27 4.32
N VAL A 103 1.36 3.09 5.09
CA VAL A 103 0.25 4.06 5.14
C VAL A 103 0.71 5.42 5.66
N GLU A 104 1.53 5.46 6.71
CA GLU A 104 2.11 6.70 7.24
C GLU A 104 2.99 7.40 6.20
N GLN A 105 3.83 6.65 5.47
CA GLN A 105 4.66 7.18 4.39
C GLN A 105 3.82 7.71 3.22
N LEU A 106 2.75 7.02 2.84
CA LEU A 106 1.81 7.50 1.80
C LEU A 106 1.10 8.78 2.22
N LYS A 107 0.69 8.90 3.50
CA LYS A 107 0.12 10.14 4.05
C LYS A 107 1.13 11.28 3.97
N HIS A 108 2.37 11.03 4.38
CA HIS A 108 3.44 12.02 4.27
C HIS A 108 3.68 12.45 2.82
N GLY A 109 3.76 11.50 1.88
CA GLY A 109 3.86 11.79 0.45
C GLY A 109 2.68 12.62 -0.07
N ASN A 110 1.45 12.32 0.36
CA ASN A 110 0.27 13.11 0.00
C ASN A 110 0.32 14.54 0.57
N GLU A 111 0.79 14.72 1.80
CA GLU A 111 1.00 16.04 2.39
C GLU A 111 2.05 16.86 1.62
N VAL A 112 3.15 16.23 1.21
CA VAL A 112 4.17 16.87 0.36
C VAL A 112 3.57 17.28 -0.99
N LEU A 113 2.82 16.39 -1.64
CA LEU A 113 2.11 16.70 -2.89
C LEU A 113 1.12 17.86 -2.73
N LYS A 114 0.38 17.91 -1.61
CA LYS A 114 -0.52 19.03 -1.31
C LYS A 114 0.23 20.34 -1.17
N ARG A 115 1.40 20.35 -0.49
CA ARG A 115 2.23 21.55 -0.38
C ARG A 115 2.80 21.96 -1.73
N MET A 116 3.24 21.01 -2.55
CA MET A 116 3.68 21.30 -3.94
C MET A 116 2.55 21.88 -4.78
N ASN A 117 1.35 21.33 -4.68
CA ASN A 117 0.16 21.87 -5.36
C ASN A 117 -0.24 23.26 -4.83
N GLN A 118 0.08 23.61 -3.58
CA GLN A 118 -0.12 24.98 -3.07
C GLN A 118 0.96 25.94 -3.57
N MET A 119 2.17 25.46 -3.86
CA MET A 119 3.24 26.26 -4.47
C MET A 119 2.98 26.57 -5.94
N ILE A 120 2.31 25.66 -6.67
CA ILE A 120 1.68 25.97 -7.96
C ILE A 120 0.50 26.87 -7.63
N SER A 121 0.70 28.19 -7.70
CA SER A 121 -0.29 29.12 -7.19
C SER A 121 -1.56 29.08 -8.04
N ILE A 122 -2.72 29.20 -7.39
CA ILE A 122 -3.98 29.46 -8.10
C ILE A 122 -3.80 30.71 -8.96
N ASP A 123 -3.05 31.71 -8.49
CA ASP A 123 -2.70 32.92 -9.25
C ASP A 123 -1.91 32.63 -10.53
N ASP A 124 -1.08 31.58 -10.59
CA ASP A 124 -0.42 31.16 -11.83
C ASP A 124 -1.42 30.49 -12.77
N ILE A 125 -2.33 29.67 -12.23
CA ILE A 125 -3.40 29.03 -13.02
C ILE A 125 -4.38 30.09 -13.55
N GLU A 126 -4.82 31.02 -12.70
CA GLU A 126 -5.69 32.14 -13.06
C GLU A 126 -5.00 33.06 -14.05
N ARG A 127 -3.72 33.43 -13.87
CA ARG A 127 -2.97 34.16 -14.90
C ARG A 127 -2.90 33.42 -16.22
N ILE A 128 -2.60 32.12 -16.23
CA ILE A 128 -2.59 31.33 -17.46
C ILE A 128 -4.00 31.30 -18.10
N MET A 129 -5.06 31.22 -17.29
CA MET A 129 -6.45 31.25 -17.77
C MET A 129 -6.89 32.63 -18.27
N ASP A 130 -6.40 33.71 -17.67
CA ASP A 130 -6.69 35.07 -18.09
C ASP A 130 -5.87 35.46 -19.32
N GLU A 131 -4.57 35.14 -19.37
CA GLU A 131 -3.73 35.30 -20.57
C GLU A 131 -4.30 34.54 -21.78
N THR A 132 -4.85 33.35 -21.57
CA THR A 132 -5.51 32.58 -22.65
C THR A 132 -6.85 33.18 -23.08
N LYS A 133 -7.61 33.79 -22.18
CA LYS A 133 -8.84 34.53 -22.53
C LYS A 133 -8.52 35.85 -23.24
N GLU A 134 -7.58 36.63 -22.72
CA GLU A 134 -7.13 37.87 -23.34
C GLU A 134 -6.60 37.62 -24.75
N ALA A 135 -5.83 36.54 -24.96
CA ALA A 135 -5.38 36.16 -26.29
C ALA A 135 -6.55 35.82 -27.23
N ALA A 136 -7.58 35.13 -26.73
CA ALA A 136 -8.78 34.82 -27.51
C ALA A 136 -9.61 36.08 -27.83
N GLU A 137 -9.81 36.97 -26.85
CA GLU A 137 -10.52 38.24 -27.02
C GLU A 137 -9.78 39.17 -27.98
N PHE A 138 -8.45 39.27 -27.87
CA PHE A 138 -7.63 40.03 -28.81
C PHE A 138 -7.74 39.48 -30.24
N GLN A 139 -7.80 38.16 -30.39
CA GLN A 139 -8.02 37.52 -31.68
C GLN A 139 -9.41 37.86 -32.25
N GLU A 140 -10.46 37.89 -31.42
CA GLU A 140 -11.79 38.33 -31.81
C GLU A 140 -11.83 39.85 -32.14
N GLU A 141 -11.13 40.68 -31.38
CA GLU A 141 -11.06 42.13 -31.60
C GLU A 141 -10.37 42.44 -32.93
N ILE A 142 -9.22 41.80 -33.20
CA ILE A 142 -8.56 41.86 -34.51
C ILE A 142 -9.54 41.44 -35.60
N SER A 143 -10.20 40.30 -35.45
CA SER A 143 -11.16 39.82 -36.44
C SER A 143 -12.28 40.83 -36.69
N SER A 144 -12.85 41.42 -35.64
CA SER A 144 -13.92 42.42 -35.73
C SER A 144 -13.47 43.74 -36.37
N MET A 145 -12.26 44.21 -36.05
CA MET A 145 -11.68 45.42 -36.65
C MET A 145 -11.41 45.23 -38.14
N LEU A 146 -11.01 44.03 -38.55
CA LEU A 146 -10.73 43.70 -39.93
C LEU A 146 -12.02 43.45 -40.74
N SER A 147 -13.05 42.84 -40.14
CA SER A 147 -14.30 42.39 -40.78
C SER A 147 -15.15 43.48 -41.48
N GLY A 148 -14.76 44.74 -41.44
CA GLY A 148 -15.45 45.82 -42.18
C GLY A 148 -14.55 46.98 -42.63
N LYS A 149 -13.23 46.88 -42.44
CA LYS A 149 -12.27 47.92 -42.89
C LYS A 149 -11.62 47.59 -44.22
N LEU A 150 -11.51 46.31 -44.57
CA LEU A 150 -11.01 45.89 -45.87
C LEU A 150 -12.12 46.05 -46.91
N GLY A 151 -11.80 46.70 -48.03
CA GLY A 151 -12.65 46.68 -49.22
C GLY A 151 -12.67 45.30 -49.87
N GLU A 152 -13.61 45.06 -50.78
CA GLU A 152 -13.69 43.82 -51.55
C GLU A 152 -12.39 43.57 -52.34
N ASP A 153 -11.81 44.62 -52.91
CA ASP A 153 -10.52 44.58 -53.63
C ASP A 153 -9.34 44.15 -52.73
N ASP A 154 -9.31 44.61 -51.46
CA ASP A 154 -8.25 44.27 -50.50
C ASP A 154 -8.36 42.79 -50.06
N LEU A 155 -9.59 42.28 -49.87
CA LEU A 155 -9.84 40.88 -49.51
C LEU A 155 -9.37 39.94 -50.63
N GLU A 156 -9.64 40.28 -51.89
CA GLU A 156 -9.17 39.49 -53.03
C GLU A 156 -7.63 39.45 -53.12
N GLU A 157 -6.95 40.55 -52.81
CA GLU A 157 -5.47 40.61 -52.79
C GLU A 157 -4.91 39.72 -51.68
N VAL A 158 -5.48 39.79 -50.47
CA VAL A 158 -5.11 38.93 -49.33
C VAL A 158 -5.36 37.44 -49.63
N GLU A 159 -6.50 37.11 -50.23
CA GLU A 159 -6.82 35.73 -50.63
C GLU A 159 -5.83 35.19 -51.69
N LYS A 160 -5.41 36.03 -52.65
CA LYS A 160 -4.39 35.68 -53.65
C LYS A 160 -3.02 35.46 -52.99
N GLU A 161 -2.57 36.37 -52.13
CA GLU A 161 -1.30 36.22 -51.39
C GLU A 161 -1.31 34.97 -50.50
N PHE A 162 -2.42 34.71 -49.82
CA PHE A 162 -2.59 33.51 -48.99
C PHE A 162 -2.55 32.22 -49.84
N ALA A 163 -3.20 32.21 -51.01
CA ALA A 163 -3.14 31.08 -51.93
C ALA A 163 -1.72 30.83 -52.47
N GLU A 164 -0.97 31.88 -52.83
CA GLU A 164 0.43 31.76 -53.24
C GLU A 164 1.35 31.26 -52.11
N LEU A 165 1.12 31.70 -50.86
CA LEU A 165 1.84 31.18 -49.70
C LEU A 165 1.52 29.71 -49.48
N MET A 166 0.24 29.32 -49.51
CA MET A 166 -0.17 27.92 -49.40
C MET A 166 0.37 27.04 -50.53
N GLU A 167 0.51 27.55 -51.76
CA GLU A 167 1.13 26.81 -52.87
C GLU A 167 2.64 26.62 -52.65
N LYS A 168 3.35 27.66 -52.19
CA LYS A 168 4.79 27.59 -51.83
C LYS A 168 5.03 26.71 -50.61
N GLU A 169 4.14 26.76 -49.62
CA GLU A 169 4.26 26.01 -48.36
C GLU A 169 3.69 24.59 -48.52
N GLY A 170 2.81 24.33 -49.49
CA GLY A 170 2.40 23.00 -49.92
C GLY A 170 3.54 22.15 -50.51
N GLU A 171 4.66 22.78 -50.89
CA GLU A 171 5.93 22.10 -51.18
C GLU A 171 6.80 21.84 -49.95
N LEU A 172 6.42 22.30 -48.75
CA LEU A 172 7.07 21.89 -47.50
C LEU A 172 6.60 20.50 -47.10
N ASP A 173 7.24 19.53 -47.74
CA ASP A 173 7.66 18.21 -47.25
C ASP A 173 7.27 17.97 -45.78
N LEU A 174 6.03 17.52 -45.58
CA LEU A 174 5.58 16.96 -44.31
C LEU A 174 6.51 15.79 -44.00
N PRO A 175 7.37 15.87 -42.96
CA PRO A 175 8.21 14.74 -42.61
C PRO A 175 7.30 13.56 -42.28
N GLU A 176 7.51 12.41 -42.93
CA GLU A 176 6.87 11.15 -42.60
C GLU A 176 7.05 10.88 -41.11
N VAL A 177 6.04 11.23 -40.30
CA VAL A 177 6.03 10.88 -38.90
C VAL A 177 5.84 9.37 -38.86
N SER A 178 6.94 8.68 -38.55
CA SER A 178 7.01 7.24 -38.30
C SER A 178 5.77 6.78 -37.54
N SER A 179 5.01 5.89 -38.18
CA SER A 179 3.80 5.27 -37.66
C SER A 179 4.18 4.18 -36.65
N GLU A 180 4.74 4.57 -35.51
CA GLU A 180 4.85 3.66 -34.38
C GLU A 180 3.59 3.80 -33.49
N PRO A 181 2.76 2.74 -33.38
CA PRO A 181 1.50 2.80 -32.67
C PRO A 181 1.72 3.00 -31.17
N LEU A 182 1.15 4.09 -30.65
CA LEU A 182 1.10 4.37 -29.22
C LEU A 182 0.44 3.22 -28.45
N PRO A 183 1.04 2.73 -27.34
CA PRO A 183 0.51 1.61 -26.58
C PRO A 183 -0.81 1.98 -25.89
N THR A 184 -1.92 1.51 -26.47
CA THR A 184 -3.24 1.52 -25.86
C THR A 184 -3.26 0.58 -24.66
N LYS A 185 -3.27 1.14 -23.45
CA LYS A 185 -3.81 0.47 -22.25
C LYS A 185 -4.05 1.50 -21.16
N ILE A 186 -5.11 2.28 -21.32
CA ILE A 186 -5.77 2.95 -20.19
C ILE A 186 -6.83 1.97 -19.68
N PRO A 187 -6.67 1.37 -18.50
CA PRO A 187 -7.70 0.52 -17.92
C PRO A 187 -8.88 1.38 -17.45
N GLU A 188 -9.96 1.33 -18.22
CA GLU A 188 -11.30 1.81 -17.84
C GLU A 188 -11.77 1.09 -16.57
N LYS A 189 -11.63 1.71 -15.38
CA LYS A 189 -12.47 1.34 -14.22
C LYS A 189 -12.54 2.33 -13.05
N ILE A 190 -12.38 3.63 -13.27
CA ILE A 190 -12.49 4.61 -12.16
C ILE A 190 -13.70 5.56 -12.30
N LYS A 191 -14.45 5.55 -13.40
CA LYS A 191 -15.56 6.50 -13.58
C LYS A 191 -16.88 6.19 -12.85
N GLU A 192 -17.05 5.07 -12.14
CA GLU A 192 -18.36 4.70 -11.57
C GLU A 192 -18.52 4.82 -10.05
N ARG A 193 -17.68 5.57 -9.32
CA ARG A 193 -17.80 5.59 -7.84
C ARG A 193 -17.98 6.93 -7.15
N ARG A 194 -18.32 8.02 -7.84
CA ARG A 194 -18.46 9.33 -7.17
C ARG A 194 -19.78 10.07 -7.27
N GLU A 195 -20.80 9.55 -7.95
CA GLU A 195 -22.09 10.24 -8.04
C GLU A 195 -23.11 9.87 -6.94
N GLY A 196 -22.67 9.22 -5.87
CA GLY A 196 -23.57 8.63 -4.87
C GLY A 196 -23.57 9.23 -3.47
N VAL A 197 -23.12 10.47 -3.20
CA VAL A 197 -23.29 11.10 -1.87
C VAL A 197 -23.31 12.64 -1.96
N ALA A 198 -24.42 13.22 -2.39
CA ALA A 198 -24.73 14.64 -2.13
C ALA A 198 -26.24 14.91 -2.30
N LEU A 199 -27.07 14.15 -1.59
CA LEU A 199 -28.52 14.36 -1.52
C LEU A 199 -28.99 14.34 -0.06
N GLU A 200 -28.31 15.10 0.81
CA GLU A 200 -28.83 15.47 2.15
C GLU A 200 -28.24 16.82 2.54
N ALA A 201 -28.83 17.92 2.05
CA ALA A 201 -28.71 19.26 2.64
C ALA A 201 -29.78 20.20 2.05
N SER A 202 -31.05 19.99 2.40
CA SER A 202 -32.10 21.02 2.48
C SER A 202 -33.29 20.48 3.24
#